data_AF-A0A4Q6DUI2-F1
#
_entry.id   AF-A0A4Q6DUI2-F1
#
_cell.length_a   1.000
_cell.length_b   1.000
_cell.length_c   1.000
_cell.angle_alpha   90.00
_cell.angle_beta   90.00
_cell.angle_gamma   90.00
#
_symmetry.space_group_name_H-M   'P 1'
#
loop_
_entity.id
_entity.type
_entity.pdbx_description
1 polymer ?
#
loop_
_entity_poly.entity_id
_entity_poly.type
_entity_poly.pdbx_seq_one_letter_code
_entity_poly.pdbx_strand_id
1 'polypeptide(L)'
;MAADTASMNQKRSQQSVYIVLVYQFALLLLLYAVCRLGFFLVNKSLFKHLSSSEIAYAFAGGIKFDIVALLYINLLYIVLQALPFPFKYKTGYQRFTKWLFIISNSIGLLANFIDFAYYKFTLKRTTGSVFSQFSNEKNKLSLTVDFIIEYWYLLIVFVLFIYGFAKLSQIITVIKKPNFSWKTYLLQTAALLF
;
A
#
# COMPACT_ATOMS: atom_id res chain seq x y z
N MET A 1 -13.36 -24.39 -31.46
CA MET A 1 -12.58 -23.13 -31.41
C MET A 1 -13.03 -22.13 -30.33
N ALA A 2 -14.19 -22.30 -29.67
CA ALA A 2 -14.63 -21.45 -28.55
C ALA A 2 -14.41 -22.07 -27.15
N ALA A 3 -14.02 -23.35 -27.08
CA ALA A 3 -13.76 -24.05 -25.82
C ALA A 3 -12.31 -23.87 -25.31
N ASP A 4 -11.35 -23.57 -26.19
CA ASP A 4 -9.94 -23.41 -25.81
C ASP A 4 -9.64 -22.05 -25.18
N THR A 5 -10.35 -20.99 -25.57
CA THR A 5 -10.21 -19.65 -24.97
C THR A 5 -10.75 -19.56 -23.54
N ALA A 6 -11.62 -20.49 -23.12
CA ALA A 6 -12.11 -20.58 -21.74
C ALA A 6 -11.11 -21.29 -20.80
N SER A 7 -10.20 -22.11 -21.34
CA SER A 7 -9.22 -22.86 -20.54
C SER A 7 -7.99 -22.05 -20.14
N MET A 8 -7.71 -20.93 -20.83
CA MET A 8 -6.53 -20.10 -20.58
C MET A 8 -6.69 -19.09 -19.44
N ASN A 9 -7.89 -18.91 -18.88
CA ASN A 9 -8.18 -17.77 -17.98
C ASN A 9 -8.34 -18.13 -16.48
N GLN A 10 -7.98 -19.35 -16.05
CA GLN A 10 -8.21 -19.74 -14.65
C GLN A 10 -7.16 -20.67 -14.04
N LYS A 11 -5.89 -20.55 -14.44
CA LYS A 11 -4.78 -21.08 -13.65
C LYS A 11 -4.34 -20.02 -12.64
N ARG A 12 -5.20 -19.69 -11.67
CA ARG A 12 -4.79 -18.88 -10.50
C ARG A 12 -3.70 -19.66 -9.79
N SER A 13 -2.46 -19.19 -9.94
CA SER A 13 -1.26 -19.83 -9.42
C SER A 13 -1.41 -20.04 -7.91
N GLN A 14 -1.50 -21.30 -7.50
CA GLN A 14 -1.77 -21.69 -6.12
C GLN A 14 -0.49 -21.56 -5.30
N GLN A 15 -0.28 -20.40 -4.67
CA GLN A 15 0.95 -20.06 -3.94
C GLN A 15 0.81 -20.19 -2.42
N SER A 16 1.94 -20.36 -1.73
CA SER A 16 1.97 -20.36 -0.27
C SER A 16 1.61 -18.97 0.29
N VAL A 17 1.02 -18.92 1.49
CA VAL A 17 0.64 -17.65 2.14
C VAL A 17 1.84 -16.70 2.24
N TYR A 18 3.01 -17.24 2.60
CA TYR A 18 4.25 -16.46 2.72
C TYR A 18 4.70 -15.83 1.41
N ILE A 19 4.62 -16.58 0.29
CA ILE A 19 4.95 -16.04 -1.03
C ILE A 19 4.01 -14.89 -1.40
N VAL A 20 2.72 -15.01 -1.09
CA VAL A 20 1.74 -13.94 -1.34
C VAL A 20 2.07 -12.69 -0.51
N LEU A 21 2.37 -12.86 0.78
CA LEU A 21 2.75 -11.75 1.66
C LEU A 21 4.02 -11.04 1.17
N VAL A 22 5.05 -11.80 0.80
CA VAL A 22 6.31 -11.24 0.27
C VAL A 22 6.05 -10.50 -1.05
N TYR A 23 5.28 -11.07 -1.97
CA TYR A 23 4.92 -10.42 -3.23
C TYR A 23 4.16 -9.11 -3.00
N GLN A 24 3.14 -9.14 -2.14
CA GLN A 24 2.34 -7.95 -1.82
C GLN A 24 3.20 -6.87 -1.18
N PHE A 25 4.08 -7.25 -0.25
CA PHE A 25 4.99 -6.32 0.41
C PHE A 25 5.99 -5.70 -0.58
N ALA A 26 6.60 -6.51 -1.46
CA ALA A 26 7.50 -6.02 -2.50
C ALA A 26 6.79 -5.10 -3.50
N LEU A 27 5.57 -5.45 -3.90
CA LEU A 27 4.71 -4.61 -4.75
C LEU A 27 4.46 -3.25 -4.09
N LEU A 28 4.06 -3.23 -2.82
CA LEU A 28 3.81 -2.00 -2.08
C LEU A 28 5.08 -1.15 -1.94
N LEU A 29 6.23 -1.78 -1.66
CA LEU A 29 7.51 -1.08 -1.57
C LEU A 29 7.89 -0.42 -2.90
N LEU A 30 7.67 -1.12 -4.02
CA LEU A 30 7.87 -0.54 -5.36
C LEU A 30 6.92 0.63 -5.61
N LEU A 31 5.65 0.51 -5.26
CA LEU A 31 4.67 1.59 -5.43
C LEU A 31 5.03 2.82 -4.59
N TYR A 32 5.47 2.64 -3.35
CA TYR A 32 5.94 3.74 -2.50
C TYR A 32 7.21 4.39 -3.07
N ALA A 33 8.15 3.61 -3.62
CA ALA A 33 9.31 4.15 -4.31
C ALA A 33 8.92 4.99 -5.54
N VAL A 34 7.94 4.53 -6.32
CA VAL A 34 7.37 5.29 -7.46
C VAL A 34 6.71 6.57 -6.98
N CYS A 35 5.90 6.53 -5.92
CA CYS A 35 5.33 7.73 -5.31
C CYS A 35 6.42 8.70 -4.86
N ARG A 36 7.50 8.22 -4.26
CA ARG A 36 8.60 9.06 -3.81
C ARG A 36 9.36 9.72 -4.97
N LEU A 37 9.57 8.97 -6.05
CA LEU A 37 10.14 9.53 -7.27
C LEU A 37 9.22 10.60 -7.87
N GLY A 38 7.91 10.31 -7.97
CA GLY A 38 6.91 11.28 -8.43
C GLY A 38 6.91 12.56 -7.59
N PHE A 39 6.93 12.43 -6.26
CA PHE A 39 7.05 13.55 -5.33
C PHE A 39 8.28 14.41 -5.62
N PHE A 40 9.45 13.77 -5.78
CA PHE A 40 10.70 14.47 -6.07
C PHE A 40 10.65 15.20 -7.41
N LEU A 41 10.06 14.59 -8.44
CA LEU A 41 9.94 15.19 -9.77
C LEU A 41 9.02 16.43 -9.75
N VAL A 42 7.87 16.34 -9.08
CA VAL A 42 6.93 17.46 -8.93
C VAL A 42 7.53 18.61 -8.14
N ASN A 43 8.32 18.30 -7.10
CA ASN A 43 8.90 19.29 -6.20
C ASN A 43 10.39 19.57 -6.46
N LYS A 44 10.90 19.21 -7.64
CA LYS A 44 12.34 19.29 -7.97
C LYS A 44 12.93 20.68 -7.76
N SER A 45 12.13 21.74 -7.99
CA SER A 45 12.55 23.12 -7.78
C SER A 45 12.94 23.44 -6.33
N LEU A 46 12.33 22.75 -5.35
CA LEU A 46 12.59 22.94 -3.93
C LEU A 46 13.91 22.28 -3.49
N PHE A 47 14.36 21.26 -4.23
CA PHE A 47 15.55 20.47 -3.91
C PHE A 47 16.81 20.87 -4.69
N LYS A 48 16.79 22.00 -5.41
CA LYS A 48 17.92 22.47 -6.24
C LYS A 48 19.23 22.69 -5.47
N HIS A 49 19.16 22.89 -4.16
CA HIS A 49 20.31 23.08 -3.28
C HIS A 49 21.02 21.77 -2.92
N LEU A 50 20.41 20.61 -3.20
CA LEU A 50 20.97 19.30 -2.87
C LEU A 50 21.75 18.73 -4.06
N SER A 51 22.90 18.13 -3.76
CA SER A 51 23.69 17.32 -4.69
C SER A 51 22.98 16.01 -5.04
N SER A 52 23.35 15.40 -6.18
CA SER A 52 22.82 14.09 -6.57
C SER A 52 23.13 12.99 -5.56
N SER A 53 24.27 13.07 -4.86
CA SER A 53 24.63 12.15 -3.77
C SER A 53 23.73 12.29 -2.56
N GLU A 54 23.39 13.51 -2.15
CA GLU A 54 22.47 13.75 -1.03
C GLU A 54 21.05 13.28 -1.35
N ILE A 55 20.61 13.48 -2.60
CA ILE A 55 19.34 12.96 -3.09
C ILE A 55 19.35 11.42 -3.05
N ALA A 56 20.39 10.77 -3.56
CA ALA A 56 20.50 9.31 -3.52
C ALA A 56 20.52 8.77 -2.08
N TYR A 57 21.23 9.44 -1.18
CA TYR A 57 21.25 9.10 0.25
C TYR A 57 19.87 9.25 0.90
N ALA A 58 19.14 10.32 0.60
CA ALA A 58 17.77 10.53 1.07
C ALA A 58 16.80 9.45 0.52
N PHE A 59 16.98 9.02 -0.73
CA PHE A 59 16.21 7.91 -1.30
C PHE A 59 16.56 6.57 -0.65
N ALA A 60 17.83 6.29 -0.36
CA ALA A 60 18.23 5.09 0.36
C ALA A 60 17.64 5.07 1.79
N GLY A 61 17.74 6.20 2.50
CA GLY A 61 17.16 6.37 3.83
C GLY A 61 15.63 6.22 3.82
N GLY A 62 14.95 6.80 2.83
CA GLY A 62 13.50 6.71 2.68
C GLY A 62 12.97 5.29 2.49
N ILE A 63 13.76 4.34 1.95
CA ILE A 63 13.33 2.94 1.85
C ILE A 63 13.08 2.34 3.23
N LYS A 64 13.91 2.70 4.22
CA LYS A 64 13.72 2.24 5.61
C LYS A 64 12.42 2.78 6.19
N PHE A 65 12.11 4.06 5.93
CA PHE A 65 10.87 4.67 6.37
C PHE A 65 9.64 4.03 5.71
N ASP A 66 9.71 3.74 4.42
CA ASP A 66 8.61 3.06 3.70
C ASP A 66 8.38 1.64 4.22
N ILE A 67 9.44 0.89 4.51
CA ILE A 67 9.34 -0.45 5.12
C ILE A 67 8.57 -0.36 6.44
N VAL A 68 8.97 0.56 7.33
CA VAL A 68 8.32 0.74 8.63
C VAL A 68 6.87 1.16 8.47
N ALA A 69 6.58 2.13 7.59
CA ALA A 69 5.22 2.58 7.33
C ALA A 69 4.31 1.45 6.79
N LEU A 70 4.81 0.66 5.84
CA LEU A 70 4.08 -0.48 5.28
C LEU A 70 3.82 -1.56 6.32
N LEU A 71 4.78 -1.84 7.21
CA LEU A 71 4.58 -2.77 8.32
C LEU A 71 3.49 -2.28 9.28
N TYR A 72 3.48 -0.99 9.64
CA TYR A 72 2.42 -0.41 10.49
C TYR A 72 1.04 -0.47 9.83
N ILE A 73 0.93 -0.05 8.57
CA ILE A 73 -0.34 -0.05 7.81
C ILE A 73 -0.89 -1.47 7.65
N ASN A 74 -0.01 -2.45 7.44
CA ASN A 74 -0.40 -3.83 7.18
C ASN A 74 -0.34 -4.73 8.43
N LEU A 75 -0.03 -4.21 9.61
CA LEU A 75 0.15 -5.02 10.82
C LEU A 75 -1.06 -5.92 11.08
N LEU A 76 -2.27 -5.34 11.04
CA LEU A 76 -3.51 -6.08 11.23
C LEU A 76 -3.70 -7.17 10.15
N TYR A 77 -3.39 -6.84 8.89
CA TYR A 77 -3.50 -7.80 7.78
C TYR A 77 -2.51 -8.96 7.93
N ILE A 78 -1.26 -8.67 8.31
CA ILE A 78 -0.20 -9.67 8.53
C ILE A 78 -0.60 -10.60 9.67
N VAL A 79 -1.03 -10.05 10.82
CA VAL A 79 -1.50 -10.83 11.97
C VAL A 79 -2.65 -11.74 11.54
N LEU A 80 -3.66 -11.21 10.86
CA LEU A 80 -4.81 -11.98 10.39
C LEU A 80 -4.39 -13.15 9.48
N GLN A 81 -3.44 -12.95 8.57
CA GLN A 81 -2.95 -14.04 7.71
C GLN A 81 -2.06 -15.05 8.43
N ALA A 82 -1.29 -14.60 9.41
CA ALA A 82 -0.41 -15.43 10.23
C ALA A 82 -1.19 -16.37 11.16
N LEU A 83 -2.43 -16.01 11.55
CA LEU A 83 -3.25 -16.83 12.42
C LEU A 83 -3.47 -18.25 11.86
N PRO A 84 -3.27 -19.31 12.66
CA PRO A 84 -3.36 -20.70 12.20
C PRO A 84 -4.80 -21.24 12.17
N PHE A 85 -5.82 -20.40 11.93
CA PHE A 85 -7.20 -20.86 12.05
C PHE A 85 -7.80 -21.35 10.72
N PRO A 86 -8.63 -22.41 10.74
CA PRO A 86 -9.25 -22.98 9.54
C PRO A 86 -10.33 -22.07 8.93
N PHE A 87 -10.88 -21.14 9.71
CA PHE A 87 -11.86 -20.17 9.18
C PHE A 87 -11.24 -19.19 8.17
N LYS A 88 -9.91 -19.08 8.09
CA LYS A 88 -9.24 -18.19 7.13
C LYS A 88 -9.45 -18.58 5.66
N TYR A 89 -9.83 -19.84 5.43
CA TYR A 89 -10.16 -20.35 4.10
C TYR A 89 -11.62 -20.11 3.71
N LYS A 90 -12.45 -19.55 4.60
CA LYS A 90 -13.84 -19.20 4.27
C LYS A 90 -13.87 -17.99 3.32
N THR A 91 -14.76 -18.02 2.34
CA THR A 91 -14.92 -16.95 1.34
C THR A 91 -15.15 -15.59 1.98
N GLY A 92 -15.95 -15.52 3.06
CA GLY A 92 -16.19 -14.28 3.80
C GLY A 92 -14.92 -13.68 4.40
N TYR A 93 -14.07 -14.52 5.00
CA TYR A 93 -12.80 -14.09 5.61
C TYR A 93 -11.80 -13.60 4.55
N GLN A 94 -11.68 -14.32 3.44
CA GLN A 94 -10.81 -13.90 2.32
C GLN A 94 -11.28 -12.59 1.70
N ARG A 95 -12.60 -12.39 1.56
CA ARG A 95 -13.17 -11.14 1.07
C ARG A 95 -12.88 -9.99 2.02
N PHE A 96 -13.07 -10.19 3.33
CA PHE A 96 -12.76 -9.20 4.35
C PHE A 96 -11.28 -8.80 4.33
N THR A 97 -10.37 -9.77 4.43
CA THR A 97 -8.92 -9.51 4.44
C THR A 97 -8.42 -8.88 3.13
N LYS A 98 -9.01 -9.23 1.99
CA LYS A 98 -8.74 -8.55 0.72
C LYS A 98 -9.09 -7.06 0.77
N TRP A 99 -10.30 -6.72 1.22
CA TRP A 99 -10.73 -5.33 1.30
C TRP A 99 -9.95 -4.55 2.36
N LEU A 100 -9.66 -5.17 3.50
CA LEU A 100 -8.77 -4.60 4.51
C LEU A 100 -7.42 -4.21 3.91
N PHE A 101 -6.77 -5.13 3.20
CA PHE A 101 -5.50 -4.88 2.53
C PHE A 101 -5.59 -3.74 1.49
N ILE A 102 -6.60 -3.78 0.62
CA ILE A 102 -6.74 -2.76 -0.43
C ILE A 102 -7.00 -1.39 0.19
N ILE A 103 -7.94 -1.27 1.14
CA ILE A 103 -8.35 0.01 1.73
C ILE A 103 -7.20 0.60 2.55
N SER A 104 -6.59 -0.16 3.45
CA SER A 104 -5.49 0.32 4.30
C SER A 104 -4.31 0.84 3.47
N ASN A 105 -3.90 0.11 2.43
CA ASN A 105 -2.81 0.57 1.57
C ASN A 105 -3.21 1.73 0.67
N SER A 106 -4.48 1.80 0.23
CA SER A 106 -4.97 2.95 -0.54
C SER A 106 -4.92 4.25 0.27
N ILE A 107 -5.18 4.18 1.57
CA ILE A 107 -5.04 5.33 2.49
C ILE A 107 -3.57 5.77 2.60
N GLY A 108 -2.64 4.83 2.75
CA GLY A 108 -1.21 5.15 2.80
C GLY A 108 -0.67 5.73 1.49
N LEU A 109 -1.14 5.21 0.35
CA LEU A 109 -0.84 5.78 -0.97
C LEU A 109 -1.45 7.17 -1.16
N LEU A 110 -2.68 7.39 -0.68
CA LEU A 110 -3.31 8.70 -0.71
C LEU A 110 -2.49 9.73 0.06
N ALA A 111 -2.00 9.39 1.26
CA ALA A 111 -1.13 10.27 2.03
C ALA A 111 0.13 10.67 1.25
N ASN A 112 0.74 9.72 0.54
CA ASN A 112 1.89 9.99 -0.33
C ASN A 112 1.53 10.94 -1.49
N PHE A 113 0.34 10.81 -2.09
CA PHE A 113 -0.13 11.69 -3.16
C PHE A 113 -0.47 13.11 -2.65
N ILE A 114 -1.07 13.22 -1.47
CA ILE A 114 -1.35 14.52 -0.83
C ILE A 114 -0.06 15.33 -0.68
N ASP A 115 1.04 14.69 -0.30
CA ASP A 115 2.34 15.35 -0.17
C ASP A 115 2.84 15.98 -1.47
N PHE A 116 2.39 15.53 -2.66
CA PHE A 116 2.85 16.11 -3.93
C PHE A 116 2.41 17.56 -4.05
N ALA A 117 1.17 17.85 -3.63
CA ALA A 117 0.59 19.18 -3.63
C ALA A 117 0.95 19.96 -2.36
N TYR A 118 0.84 19.30 -1.19
CA TYR A 118 0.89 19.98 0.10
C TYR A 118 2.29 20.44 0.50
N TYR A 119 3.34 19.71 0.09
CA TYR A 119 4.72 19.99 0.48
C TYR A 119 5.22 21.35 -0.03
N LYS A 120 4.75 21.82 -1.19
CA LYS A 120 5.11 23.13 -1.73
C LYS A 120 4.68 24.29 -0.83
N PHE A 121 3.61 24.10 -0.05
CA PHE A 121 3.05 25.14 0.81
C PHE A 121 3.64 25.12 2.22
N THR A 122 3.95 23.94 2.75
CA THR A 122 4.37 23.79 4.16
C THR A 122 5.84 23.44 4.33
N LEU A 123 6.52 23.02 3.26
CA LEU A 123 7.87 22.42 3.27
C LEU A 123 8.01 21.27 4.27
N LYS A 124 6.87 20.65 4.64
CA LYS A 124 6.77 19.54 5.58
C LYS A 124 5.89 18.46 4.98
N ARG A 125 6.24 17.21 5.29
CA ARG A 125 5.38 16.05 4.97
C ARG A 125 4.10 16.11 5.80
N THR A 126 3.03 15.53 5.28
CA THR A 126 1.74 15.42 5.98
C THR A 126 1.93 14.60 7.25
N THR A 127 1.84 15.25 8.40
CA THR A 127 1.87 14.60 9.72
C THR A 127 0.63 14.98 10.51
N GLY A 128 0.46 14.44 11.73
CA GLY A 128 -0.65 14.82 12.61
C GLY A 128 -0.77 16.33 12.87
N SER A 129 0.30 17.10 12.66
CA SER A 129 0.29 18.57 12.80
C SER A 129 -0.62 19.28 11.80
N VAL A 130 -0.96 18.63 10.68
CA VAL A 130 -1.89 19.18 9.67
C VAL A 130 -3.28 19.33 10.26
N PHE A 131 -3.74 18.36 11.07
CA PHE A 131 -5.02 18.46 11.75
C PHE A 131 -5.05 19.63 12.73
N SER A 132 -3.97 19.85 13.49
CA SER A 132 -3.87 21.00 14.40
C SER A 132 -3.72 22.34 13.68
N GLN A 133 -3.02 22.40 12.55
CA GLN A 133 -2.91 23.62 11.73
C GLN A 133 -4.26 24.05 11.18
N PHE A 134 -5.06 23.09 10.75
CA PHE A 134 -6.40 23.36 10.26
C PHE A 134 -7.44 23.42 11.37
N SER A 135 -7.17 23.09 12.64
CA SER A 135 -8.17 23.07 13.72
C SER A 135 -8.92 24.40 13.87
N ASN A 136 -8.23 25.52 13.70
CA ASN A 136 -8.79 26.87 13.86
C ASN A 136 -9.23 27.55 12.56
N GLU A 137 -9.05 26.90 11.40
CA GLU A 137 -9.50 27.44 10.11
C GLU A 137 -11.02 27.35 9.98
N LYS A 138 -11.69 28.48 9.71
CA LYS A 138 -13.16 28.50 9.51
C LYS A 138 -13.56 27.99 8.12
N ASN A 139 -12.65 28.05 7.15
CA ASN A 139 -12.91 27.75 5.74
C ASN A 139 -12.22 26.47 5.22
N LYS A 140 -11.99 25.46 6.08
CA LYS A 140 -11.30 24.21 5.72
C LYS A 140 -11.88 23.54 4.47
N LEU A 141 -13.21 23.57 4.35
CA LEU A 141 -13.93 22.90 3.28
C LEU A 141 -13.76 23.63 1.93
N SER A 142 -13.83 24.97 1.92
CA SER A 142 -13.52 25.77 0.73
C SER A 142 -12.08 25.54 0.28
N LEU A 143 -11.13 25.61 1.23
CA LEU A 143 -9.72 25.39 0.93
C LEU A 143 -9.47 23.98 0.35
N THR A 144 -10.11 22.95 0.90
CA THR A 144 -9.98 21.58 0.38
C THR A 144 -10.55 21.46 -1.03
N VAL A 145 -11.69 22.11 -1.31
CA VAL A 145 -12.30 22.14 -2.65
C VAL A 145 -11.40 22.86 -3.64
N ASP A 146 -10.84 24.02 -3.27
CA ASP A 146 -9.91 24.77 -4.13
C ASP A 146 -8.66 23.94 -4.43
N PHE A 147 -8.13 23.22 -3.44
CA PHE A 147 -7.03 22.26 -3.64
C PHE A 147 -7.41 21.11 -4.60
N ILE A 148 -8.60 20.54 -4.48
CA ILE A 148 -9.07 19.48 -5.39
C ILE A 148 -9.19 20.01 -6.82
N ILE A 149 -9.70 21.23 -7.00
CA ILE A 149 -9.85 21.87 -8.31
C ILE A 149 -8.47 22.15 -8.91
N GLU A 150 -7.54 22.74 -8.16
CA GLU A 150 -6.16 23.04 -8.59
C GLU A 150 -5.41 21.76 -8.99
N TYR A 151 -5.59 20.68 -8.23
CA TYR A 151 -4.84 19.43 -8.36
C TYR A 151 -5.68 18.26 -8.90
N TRP A 152 -6.73 18.53 -9.68
CA TRP A 152 -7.64 17.50 -10.22
C TRP A 152 -6.92 16.40 -11.00
N TYR A 153 -5.84 16.74 -11.71
CA TYR A 153 -5.01 15.79 -12.45
C TYR A 153 -4.33 14.77 -11.52
N LEU A 154 -3.93 15.16 -10.31
CA LEU A 154 -3.38 14.22 -9.31
C LEU A 154 -4.42 13.21 -8.86
N LEU A 155 -5.70 13.59 -8.78
CA LEU A 155 -6.78 12.66 -8.45
C LEU A 155 -6.97 11.60 -9.54
N ILE A 156 -6.90 11.98 -10.82
CA ILE A 156 -6.97 11.03 -11.94
C ILE A 156 -5.79 10.06 -11.89
N VAL A 157 -4.57 10.59 -11.70
CA VAL A 157 -3.37 9.75 -11.57
C VAL A 157 -3.51 8.82 -10.37
N PHE A 158 -4.01 9.31 -9.24
CA PHE A 158 -4.25 8.50 -8.04
C PHE A 158 -5.25 7.37 -8.30
N VAL A 159 -6.38 7.63 -8.97
CA VAL A 159 -7.37 6.61 -9.30
C VAL A 159 -6.76 5.53 -10.21
N LEU A 160 -5.99 5.92 -11.23
CA LEU A 160 -5.28 4.96 -12.09
C LEU A 160 -4.23 4.16 -11.32
N PHE A 161 -3.55 4.80 -10.38
CA PHE A 161 -2.54 4.17 -9.52
C PHE A 161 -3.17 3.12 -8.60
N ILE A 162 -4.28 3.45 -7.93
CA ILE A 162 -5.04 2.51 -7.10
C ILE A 162 -5.63 1.38 -7.94
N TYR A 163 -6.14 1.67 -9.14
CA TYR A 163 -6.61 0.63 -10.05
C TYR A 163 -5.48 -0.36 -10.42
N GLY A 164 -4.30 0.17 -10.78
CA GLY A 164 -3.11 -0.63 -11.06
C GLY A 164 -2.69 -1.49 -9.87
N PHE A 165 -2.60 -0.89 -8.67
CA PHE A 165 -2.32 -1.59 -7.41
C PHE A 165 -3.35 -2.70 -7.13
N ALA A 166 -4.64 -2.41 -7.24
CA ALA A 166 -5.72 -3.37 -6.99
C ALA A 166 -5.70 -4.53 -8.00
N LYS A 167 -5.30 -4.28 -9.25
CA LYS A 167 -5.13 -5.32 -10.27
C LYS A 167 -3.89 -6.17 -9.98
N LEU A 168 -2.73 -5.56 -9.75
CA LEU A 168 -1.46 -6.24 -9.51
C LEU A 168 -1.49 -7.09 -8.24
N SER A 169 -2.11 -6.58 -7.16
CA SER A 169 -2.29 -7.33 -5.91
C SER A 169 -3.20 -8.56 -6.05
N GLN A 170 -4.03 -8.62 -7.09
CA GLN A 170 -4.95 -9.74 -7.37
C GLN A 170 -4.36 -10.80 -8.32
N ILE A 171 -3.17 -10.59 -8.88
CA ILE A 171 -2.52 -11.56 -9.77
C ILE A 171 -2.18 -12.84 -9.01
N ILE A 172 -1.68 -12.69 -7.78
CA ILE A 172 -1.35 -13.82 -6.91
C ILE A 172 -2.43 -13.93 -5.84
N THR A 173 -3.20 -15.01 -5.88
CA THR A 173 -4.24 -15.30 -4.88
C THR A 173 -3.96 -16.60 -4.15
N VAL A 174 -4.16 -16.58 -2.83
CA VAL A 174 -3.99 -17.74 -1.94
C VAL A 174 -5.13 -18.74 -2.12
N ILE A 175 -4.88 -19.98 -2.59
CA ILE A 175 -5.76 -21.12 -2.27
C ILE A 175 -4.99 -22.45 -2.19
N LYS A 176 -4.39 -22.75 -1.03
CA LYS A 176 -4.34 -24.14 -0.53
C LYS A 176 -4.95 -24.19 0.85
N LYS A 177 -5.97 -25.02 1.04
CA LYS A 177 -6.38 -25.54 2.35
C LYS A 177 -5.30 -26.56 2.75
N PRO A 178 -4.41 -26.30 3.71
CA PRO A 178 -3.51 -27.33 4.22
C PRO A 178 -4.35 -28.41 4.90
N ASN A 179 -3.91 -29.66 4.85
CA ASN A 179 -4.46 -30.68 5.73
C ASN A 179 -4.10 -30.30 7.15
N PHE A 180 -5.10 -29.88 7.92
CA PHE A 180 -4.91 -29.47 9.31
C PHE A 180 -4.48 -30.67 10.14
N SER A 181 -3.21 -30.67 10.53
CA SER A 181 -2.63 -31.60 11.51
C SER A 181 -2.20 -30.80 12.73
N TRP A 182 -2.21 -31.40 13.92
CA TRP A 182 -1.72 -30.77 15.15
C TRP A 182 -0.28 -30.23 15.01
N LYS A 183 0.55 -30.90 14.20
CA LYS A 183 1.92 -30.46 13.86
C LYS A 183 1.94 -29.12 13.11
N THR A 184 0.98 -28.90 12.21
CA THR A 184 0.87 -27.62 11.47
C THR A 184 0.38 -26.48 12.37
N TYR A 185 -0.46 -26.76 13.37
CA TYR A 185 -0.82 -25.77 14.38
C TYR A 185 0.38 -25.35 15.19
N LEU A 186 1.12 -26.32 15.76
CA LEU A 186 2.31 -26.06 16.57
C LEU A 186 3.39 -25.28 15.81
N LEU A 187 3.63 -25.61 14.54
CA LEU A 187 4.64 -24.92 13.74
C LEU A 187 4.23 -23.48 13.40
N GLN A 188 2.93 -23.24 13.16
CA GLN A 188 2.43 -21.88 12.89
C GLN A 188 2.34 -21.02 14.16
N THR A 189 2.00 -21.59 15.33
CA THR A 189 2.07 -20.85 16.60
C THR A 189 3.50 -20.58 17.01
N ALA A 190 4.42 -21.53 16.83
CA ALA A 190 5.84 -21.30 17.10
C ALA A 190 6.41 -20.17 16.23
N ALA A 191 6.10 -20.15 14.93
CA ALA A 191 6.53 -19.09 14.01
C ALA A 191 5.85 -17.73 14.23
N LEU A 192 4.81 -17.65 15.08
CA LEU A 192 4.15 -16.39 15.45
C LEU A 192 4.70 -15.84 16.77
N LEU A 193 5.25 -16.71 17.63
CA LEU A 193 5.77 -16.35 18.96
C LEU A 193 7.30 -16.10 18.96
N PHE A 194 8.00 -16.58 17.95
CA PHE A 194 9.44 -16.37 17.71
C PHE A 194 9.66 -15.55 16.44
#